data_AF-A0ABC9Y163-F1
#
_entry.id   AF-A0ABC9Y163-F1
#
_cell.length_a   1.000
_cell.length_b   1.000
_cell.length_c   1.000
_cell.angle_alpha   90.00
_cell.angle_beta   90.00
_cell.angle_gamma   90.00
#
_symmetry.space_group_name_H-M   'P 1'
#
loop_
_entity.id
_entity.type
_entity.pdbx_description
1 polymer ?
#
loop_
_entity_poly.entity_id
_entity_poly.type
_entity_poly.pdbx_seq_one_letter_code
_entity_poly.pdbx_strand_id
1 'polypeptide(L)'
;MVEYHGSDHVESYILTIMNMVTGLFHDPSIGNAIHIVLVRLILFEEEEQGLKIVHHADKTLASFCKWQKSVNPKSDVNPTHHDVAVLLTRKDICAGMNRPCETLGLSHLSGMCQPHRSCNINEDSGLPLAFTIAHELGHSFGIQHDGKENDCEPVGKRPYIMSRQLQYDPTPLTWSQCSKEYITRFLDRGWGFCLDDIPQKQVLKSPIIAPGVIYDVHHQCQLQYGSNATFCEDVDNLCQTLWCSVKGSCRSKLDAAADGTRCGENKWCFSGECITVGKTPEAIHGGWGIWSSWSHCTRTCGAGVQSAERPCDNPEPQFGGDYCTGERKRYRMCNISPCRKGLPTFRQMQCSEFDTVPYQNEFYHWVPVYNTATVSILSNKYTIEDKPGADRLPGKFMMKENMVDRKRLFQKDSQ
;
A
#
# COMPACT_ATOMS: atom_id res chain seq x y z
N MET A 1 -3.47 -20.09 -13.39
CA MET A 1 -4.26 -20.11 -12.15
C MET A 1 -5.26 -21.26 -12.18
N VAL A 2 -6.34 -21.16 -12.98
CA VAL A 2 -7.38 -22.20 -13.08
C VAL A 2 -6.80 -23.56 -13.48
N GLU A 3 -5.97 -23.62 -14.52
CA GLU A 3 -5.32 -24.86 -14.98
C GLU A 3 -4.45 -25.52 -13.90
N TYR A 4 -3.76 -24.73 -13.06
CA TYR A 4 -2.81 -25.24 -12.08
C TYR A 4 -3.48 -25.70 -10.79
N HIS A 5 -4.38 -24.87 -10.25
CA HIS A 5 -5.07 -25.15 -8.99
C HIS A 5 -6.34 -25.99 -9.18
N GLY A 6 -6.86 -26.08 -10.40
CA GLY A 6 -8.16 -26.68 -10.69
C GLY A 6 -9.31 -25.71 -10.45
N SER A 7 -10.37 -25.84 -11.25
CA SER A 7 -11.58 -25.00 -11.18
C SER A 7 -12.26 -25.05 -9.81
N ASP A 8 -12.23 -26.20 -9.15
CA ASP A 8 -12.93 -26.42 -7.87
C ASP A 8 -12.16 -25.88 -6.65
N HIS A 9 -10.84 -25.64 -6.79
CA HIS A 9 -9.98 -25.25 -5.66
C HIS A 9 -9.37 -23.85 -5.82
N VAL A 10 -9.30 -23.31 -7.03
CA VAL A 10 -8.71 -21.98 -7.29
C VAL A 10 -9.40 -20.87 -6.51
N GLU A 11 -10.73 -20.93 -6.34
CA GLU A 11 -11.47 -19.94 -5.55
C GLU A 11 -11.07 -19.99 -4.07
N SER A 12 -11.06 -21.17 -3.45
CA SER A 12 -10.62 -21.35 -2.06
C SER A 12 -9.18 -20.90 -1.84
N TYR A 13 -8.31 -21.17 -2.82
CA TYR A 13 -6.93 -20.71 -2.81
C TYR A 13 -6.84 -19.18 -2.80
N ILE A 14 -7.52 -18.52 -3.74
CA ILE A 14 -7.52 -17.05 -3.83
C ILE A 14 -8.12 -16.43 -2.57
N LEU A 15 -9.21 -16.98 -2.03
CA LEU A 15 -9.81 -16.50 -0.78
C LEU A 15 -8.84 -16.64 0.41
N THR A 16 -8.07 -17.72 0.49
CA THR A 16 -7.03 -17.89 1.52
C THR A 16 -5.96 -16.81 1.39
N ILE A 17 -5.44 -16.60 0.17
CA ILE A 17 -4.44 -15.56 -0.11
C ILE A 17 -4.96 -14.18 0.28
N MET A 18 -6.20 -13.83 -0.12
CA MET A 18 -6.78 -12.52 0.20
C MET A 18 -7.06 -12.35 1.70
N ASN A 19 -7.38 -13.43 2.41
CA ASN A 19 -7.49 -13.40 3.87
C ASN A 19 -6.12 -13.13 4.54
N MET A 20 -5.04 -13.75 4.03
CA MET A 20 -3.68 -13.45 4.48
C MET A 20 -3.30 -11.98 4.20
N VAL A 21 -3.59 -11.46 3.00
CA VAL A 21 -3.40 -10.05 2.66
C VAL A 21 -4.15 -9.14 3.63
N THR A 22 -5.39 -9.50 3.98
CA THR A 22 -6.19 -8.76 4.97
C THR A 22 -5.50 -8.73 6.33
N GLY A 23 -4.98 -9.86 6.80
CA GLY A 23 -4.18 -9.93 8.04
C GLY A 23 -2.95 -9.02 8.02
N LEU A 24 -2.23 -8.94 6.89
CA LEU A 24 -1.08 -8.05 6.75
C LEU A 24 -1.46 -6.57 6.84
N PHE A 25 -2.61 -6.16 6.28
CA PHE A 25 -3.11 -4.78 6.40
C PHE A 25 -3.78 -4.47 7.75
N HIS A 26 -4.15 -5.49 8.52
CA HIS A 26 -4.63 -5.36 9.90
C HIS A 26 -3.48 -5.32 10.92
N ASP A 27 -2.27 -5.69 10.52
CA ASP A 27 -1.11 -5.57 11.39
C ASP A 27 -0.90 -4.11 11.81
N PRO A 28 -0.81 -3.81 13.13
CA PRO A 28 -0.78 -2.45 13.63
C PRO A 28 0.45 -1.64 13.20
N SER A 29 1.51 -2.30 12.72
CA SER A 29 2.71 -1.62 12.21
C SER A 29 2.44 -0.71 11.02
N ILE A 30 1.40 -0.94 10.20
CA ILE A 30 1.00 -0.02 9.11
C ILE A 30 0.45 1.32 9.63
N GLY A 31 0.01 1.35 10.90
CA GLY A 31 -0.43 2.54 11.61
C GLY A 31 -1.70 3.21 11.08
N ASN A 32 -2.53 2.48 10.32
CA ASN A 32 -3.82 2.93 9.82
C ASN A 32 -4.78 1.73 9.75
N ALA A 33 -6.06 1.94 10.06
CA ALA A 33 -7.08 0.90 9.91
C ALA A 33 -7.48 0.76 8.43
N ILE A 34 -7.02 -0.30 7.76
CA ILE A 34 -7.30 -0.57 6.34
C ILE A 34 -7.90 -1.95 6.21
N HIS A 35 -9.10 -2.04 5.62
CA HIS A 35 -9.78 -3.31 5.39
C HIS A 35 -9.74 -3.67 3.91
N ILE A 36 -9.16 -4.82 3.60
CA ILE A 36 -9.18 -5.39 2.25
C ILE A 36 -10.46 -6.20 2.08
N VAL A 37 -11.29 -5.85 1.10
CA VAL A 37 -12.57 -6.51 0.86
C VAL A 37 -12.65 -6.98 -0.59
N LEU A 38 -12.86 -8.28 -0.78
CA LEU A 38 -13.07 -8.86 -2.11
C LEU A 38 -14.52 -8.63 -2.55
N VAL A 39 -14.72 -7.69 -3.47
CA VAL A 39 -16.04 -7.33 -4.03
C VAL A 39 -16.40 -8.15 -5.28
N ARG A 40 -15.40 -8.59 -6.05
CA ARG A 40 -15.56 -9.32 -7.31
C ARG A 40 -14.36 -10.22 -7.58
N LEU A 41 -14.61 -11.48 -7.90
CA LEU A 41 -13.63 -12.44 -8.41
C LEU A 41 -13.97 -12.79 -9.85
N ILE A 42 -12.99 -12.72 -10.75
CA ILE A 42 -13.11 -13.16 -12.14
C ILE A 42 -12.06 -14.23 -12.39
N LEU A 43 -12.49 -15.39 -12.83
CA LEU A 43 -11.64 -16.49 -13.26
C LEU A 43 -11.66 -16.54 -14.78
N PHE A 44 -10.48 -16.47 -15.40
CA PHE A 44 -10.33 -16.63 -16.85
C PHE A 44 -10.06 -18.10 -17.15
N GLU A 45 -11.01 -18.76 -17.80
CA GLU A 45 -10.85 -20.12 -18.32
C GLU A 45 -10.20 -20.13 -19.72
N GLU A 46 -10.44 -19.06 -20.49
CA GLU A 46 -9.89 -18.85 -21.83
C GLU A 46 -9.21 -17.47 -21.94
N GLU A 47 -8.58 -17.19 -23.08
CA GLU A 47 -7.99 -15.87 -23.35
C GLU A 47 -9.08 -14.78 -23.42
N GLU A 48 -9.01 -13.82 -22.50
CA GLU A 48 -9.97 -12.71 -22.44
C GLU A 48 -9.65 -11.62 -23.49
N GLN A 49 -10.67 -11.20 -24.23
CA GLN A 49 -10.51 -10.18 -25.26
C GLN A 49 -10.07 -8.84 -24.66
N GLY A 50 -8.93 -8.32 -25.13
CA GLY A 50 -8.41 -7.03 -24.69
C GLY A 50 -7.51 -7.08 -23.45
N LEU A 51 -7.31 -8.25 -22.85
CA LEU A 51 -6.32 -8.50 -21.81
C LEU A 51 -5.16 -9.33 -22.38
N LYS A 52 -3.93 -8.80 -22.32
CA LYS A 52 -2.72 -9.50 -22.75
C LYS A 52 -1.79 -9.72 -21.56
N ILE A 53 -1.57 -10.99 -21.22
CA ILE A 53 -0.64 -11.40 -20.16
C ILE A 53 0.61 -11.98 -20.83
N VAL A 54 1.72 -11.25 -20.76
CA VAL A 54 2.99 -11.59 -21.41
C VAL A 54 4.14 -11.62 -20.40
N HIS A 55 5.28 -12.13 -20.83
CA HIS A 55 6.52 -12.23 -20.04
C HIS A 55 7.00 -10.88 -19.49
N HIS A 56 6.75 -9.78 -20.20
CA HIS A 56 7.18 -8.45 -19.78
C HIS A 56 6.16 -7.83 -18.81
N ALA A 57 6.57 -7.61 -17.55
CA ALA A 57 5.69 -7.16 -16.47
C ALA A 57 5.06 -5.78 -16.77
N ASP A 58 5.81 -4.85 -17.36
CA ASP A 58 5.35 -3.52 -17.74
C ASP A 58 4.21 -3.57 -18.78
N LYS A 59 4.35 -4.42 -19.80
CA LYS A 59 3.34 -4.63 -20.85
C LYS A 59 2.09 -5.30 -20.29
N THR A 60 2.26 -6.28 -19.40
CA THR A 60 1.15 -6.97 -18.72
C THR A 60 0.40 -6.00 -17.81
N LEU A 61 1.10 -5.19 -17.01
CA LEU A 61 0.50 -4.17 -16.15
C LEU A 61 -0.28 -3.15 -16.97
N ALA A 62 0.31 -2.60 -18.03
CA ALA A 62 -0.36 -1.64 -18.89
C ALA A 62 -1.63 -2.22 -19.55
N SER A 63 -1.57 -3.48 -20.02
CA SER A 63 -2.74 -4.16 -20.58
C SER A 63 -3.82 -4.40 -19.53
N PHE A 64 -3.44 -4.87 -18.34
CA PHE A 64 -4.37 -5.15 -17.26
C PHE A 64 -5.04 -3.88 -16.72
N CYS A 65 -4.27 -2.82 -16.48
CA CYS A 65 -4.79 -1.53 -16.05
C CYS A 65 -5.81 -0.92 -17.04
N LYS A 66 -5.58 -1.11 -18.35
CA LYS A 66 -6.53 -0.71 -19.38
C LYS A 66 -7.80 -1.58 -19.35
N TRP A 67 -7.63 -2.90 -19.26
CA TRP A 67 -8.74 -3.85 -19.25
C TRP A 67 -9.62 -3.67 -18.00
N GLN A 68 -9.04 -3.66 -16.79
CA GLN A 68 -9.78 -3.53 -15.54
C GLN A 68 -10.63 -2.26 -15.51
N LYS A 69 -10.11 -1.15 -16.05
CA LYS A 69 -10.85 0.11 -16.15
C LYS A 69 -12.08 -0.04 -17.05
N SER A 70 -11.96 -0.79 -18.13
CA SER A 70 -13.05 -0.97 -19.10
C SER A 70 -14.21 -1.82 -18.54
N VAL A 71 -13.91 -2.71 -17.59
CA VAL A 71 -14.88 -3.60 -16.94
C VAL A 71 -15.30 -3.14 -15.55
N ASN A 72 -14.74 -2.03 -15.05
CA ASN A 72 -15.11 -1.43 -13.76
C ASN A 72 -16.28 -0.46 -13.98
N PRO A 73 -17.45 -0.67 -13.35
CA PRO A 73 -18.53 0.31 -13.37
C PRO A 73 -18.03 1.70 -13.00
N LYS A 74 -18.49 2.76 -13.68
CA LYS A 74 -18.05 4.14 -13.36
C LYS A 74 -18.60 4.67 -12.03
N SER A 75 -19.70 4.09 -11.59
CA SER A 75 -20.44 4.55 -10.41
C SER A 75 -19.96 3.76 -9.20
N ASP A 76 -19.42 4.47 -8.23
CA ASP A 76 -18.87 3.94 -6.98
C ASP A 76 -19.92 3.20 -6.15
N VAL A 77 -21.17 3.67 -6.21
CA VAL A 77 -22.32 3.01 -5.57
C VAL A 77 -22.71 1.68 -6.24
N ASN A 78 -22.06 1.26 -7.32
CA ASN A 78 -22.35 -0.03 -7.93
C ASN A 78 -21.72 -1.15 -7.09
N PRO A 79 -22.44 -2.22 -6.73
CA PRO A 79 -21.92 -3.30 -5.88
C PRO A 79 -20.79 -4.12 -6.51
N THR A 80 -20.52 -3.93 -7.80
CA THR A 80 -19.40 -4.55 -8.53
C THR A 80 -18.31 -3.55 -8.92
N HIS A 81 -18.44 -2.29 -8.47
CA HIS A 81 -17.34 -1.32 -8.50
C HIS A 81 -16.22 -1.80 -7.58
N HIS A 82 -14.98 -1.53 -7.97
CA HIS A 82 -13.80 -1.80 -7.17
C HIS A 82 -12.85 -0.60 -7.19
N ASP A 83 -12.22 -0.34 -6.05
CA ASP A 83 -11.24 0.73 -5.90
C ASP A 83 -9.91 0.38 -6.54
N VAL A 84 -9.52 -0.90 -6.47
CA VAL A 84 -8.27 -1.45 -6.95
C VAL A 84 -8.48 -2.84 -7.55
N ALA A 85 -7.78 -3.13 -8.64
CA ALA A 85 -7.79 -4.45 -9.28
C ALA A 85 -6.45 -5.17 -9.09
N VAL A 86 -6.49 -6.46 -8.80
CA VAL A 86 -5.30 -7.31 -8.59
C VAL A 86 -5.34 -8.45 -9.60
N LEU A 87 -4.33 -8.55 -10.47
CA LEU A 87 -4.17 -9.68 -11.39
C LEU A 87 -3.26 -10.74 -10.75
N LEU A 88 -3.72 -11.98 -10.75
CA LEU A 88 -2.93 -13.14 -10.34
C LEU A 88 -2.59 -13.99 -11.57
N THR A 89 -1.33 -14.34 -11.76
CA THR A 89 -0.87 -15.12 -12.92
C THR A 89 0.16 -16.17 -12.53
N ARG A 90 0.18 -17.31 -13.25
CA ARG A 90 1.28 -18.30 -13.17
C ARG A 90 2.32 -18.11 -14.27
N LYS A 91 2.20 -17.03 -15.06
CA LYS A 91 3.21 -16.64 -16.04
C LYS A 91 4.39 -16.03 -15.29
N ASP A 92 5.59 -16.52 -15.60
CA ASP A 92 6.87 -15.92 -15.20
C ASP A 92 6.95 -14.49 -15.77
N ILE A 93 6.87 -13.45 -14.93
CA ILE A 93 6.82 -12.04 -15.35
C ILE A 93 8.09 -11.29 -14.97
N CYS A 94 8.72 -10.56 -15.90
CA CYS A 94 9.97 -9.83 -15.65
C CYS A 94 9.84 -8.34 -15.94
N ALA A 95 10.28 -7.49 -14.99
CA ALA A 95 10.34 -6.04 -15.19
C ALA A 95 11.64 -5.55 -15.84
N GLY A 96 12.73 -6.34 -15.79
CA GLY A 96 14.05 -5.94 -16.26
C GLY A 96 14.66 -6.93 -17.26
N MET A 97 15.51 -7.83 -16.77
CA MET A 97 16.13 -8.86 -17.60
C MET A 97 15.14 -9.99 -17.88
N ASN A 98 15.16 -10.54 -19.10
CA ASN A 98 14.30 -11.67 -19.44
C ASN A 98 14.64 -12.93 -18.61
N ARG A 99 15.90 -13.09 -18.17
CA ARG A 99 16.38 -14.14 -17.25
C ARG A 99 17.67 -13.70 -16.50
N PRO A 100 17.88 -14.14 -15.24
CA PRO A 100 16.89 -14.78 -14.38
C PRO A 100 15.78 -13.78 -14.03
N CYS A 101 14.55 -14.29 -13.94
CA CYS A 101 13.40 -13.48 -13.59
C CYS A 101 13.20 -13.52 -12.08
N GLU A 102 13.29 -12.36 -11.43
CA GLU A 102 13.13 -12.24 -9.98
C GLU A 102 11.92 -11.38 -9.60
N THR A 103 11.19 -10.86 -10.60
CA THR A 103 10.04 -10.00 -10.38
C THR A 103 8.82 -10.85 -10.07
N LEU A 104 8.29 -10.75 -8.85
CA LEU A 104 7.06 -11.43 -8.46
C LEU A 104 5.82 -10.55 -8.61
N GLY A 105 5.98 -9.23 -8.68
CA GLY A 105 4.86 -8.30 -8.77
C GLY A 105 5.26 -6.99 -9.42
N LEU A 106 4.25 -6.23 -9.86
CA LEU A 106 4.44 -4.87 -10.35
C LEU A 106 3.18 -4.01 -10.17
N SER A 107 3.38 -2.79 -9.70
CA SER A 107 2.33 -1.81 -9.43
C SER A 107 2.77 -0.39 -9.79
N HIS A 108 1.79 0.50 -9.94
CA HIS A 108 2.04 1.94 -10.03
C HIS A 108 2.17 2.56 -8.65
N LEU A 109 3.21 3.39 -8.46
CA LEU A 109 3.34 4.19 -7.25
C LEU A 109 2.19 5.21 -7.15
N SER A 110 1.51 5.23 -6.01
CA SER A 110 0.35 6.11 -5.74
C SER A 110 -0.82 5.90 -6.71
N GLY A 111 -1.01 4.67 -7.22
CA GLY A 111 -2.08 4.34 -8.17
C GLY A 111 -3.48 4.27 -7.57
N MET A 112 -3.62 4.14 -6.25
CA MET A 112 -4.90 3.99 -5.56
C MET A 112 -5.86 5.15 -5.87
N CYS A 113 -7.15 4.83 -6.05
CA CYS A 113 -8.22 5.76 -6.46
C CYS A 113 -7.99 6.49 -7.80
N GLN A 114 -7.02 6.06 -8.62
CA GLN A 114 -6.84 6.56 -9.98
C GLN A 114 -7.31 5.49 -10.98
N PRO A 115 -8.43 5.70 -11.72
CA PRO A 115 -9.04 4.65 -12.53
C PRO A 115 -8.13 3.98 -13.58
N HIS A 116 -7.06 4.65 -14.00
CA HIS A 116 -6.08 4.13 -14.96
C HIS A 116 -4.86 3.46 -14.34
N ARG A 117 -4.68 3.58 -13.02
CA ARG A 117 -3.47 3.15 -12.30
C ARG A 117 -3.75 2.33 -11.05
N SER A 118 -5.01 2.22 -10.62
CA SER A 118 -5.42 1.43 -9.45
C SER A 118 -5.49 -0.05 -9.81
N CYS A 119 -4.32 -0.61 -10.08
CA CYS A 119 -4.13 -1.94 -10.63
C CYS A 119 -2.71 -2.41 -10.34
N ASN A 120 -2.57 -3.69 -10.00
CA ASN A 120 -1.27 -4.34 -9.89
C ASN A 120 -1.35 -5.79 -10.41
N ILE A 121 -0.19 -6.35 -10.71
CA ILE A 121 -0.04 -7.72 -11.23
C ILE A 121 0.90 -8.49 -10.31
N ASN A 122 0.60 -9.78 -10.08
CA ASN A 122 1.32 -10.62 -9.14
C ASN A 122 1.46 -12.04 -9.71
N GLU A 123 2.67 -12.55 -9.66
CA GLU A 123 3.03 -13.93 -9.99
C GLU A 123 2.73 -14.84 -8.80
N ASP A 124 1.98 -15.90 -9.07
CA ASP A 124 1.60 -16.87 -8.07
C ASP A 124 2.79 -17.76 -7.68
N SER A 125 3.25 -17.56 -6.44
CA SER A 125 4.39 -18.22 -5.82
C SER A 125 3.99 -19.24 -4.74
N GLY A 126 2.69 -19.54 -4.59
CA GLY A 126 2.11 -20.29 -3.48
C GLY A 126 1.55 -19.35 -2.40
N LEU A 127 1.41 -19.84 -1.16
CA LEU A 127 0.95 -18.99 -0.04
C LEU A 127 1.72 -17.66 0.14
N PRO A 128 3.04 -17.57 -0.14
CA PRO A 128 3.77 -16.30 -0.09
C PRO A 128 3.28 -15.21 -1.06
N LEU A 129 2.44 -15.56 -2.05
CA LEU A 129 1.76 -14.60 -2.94
C LEU A 129 1.04 -13.49 -2.16
N ALA A 130 0.54 -13.78 -0.95
CA ALA A 130 -0.08 -12.78 -0.09
C ALA A 130 0.86 -11.60 0.24
N PHE A 131 2.15 -11.86 0.48
CA PHE A 131 3.13 -10.81 0.74
C PHE A 131 3.40 -9.99 -0.51
N THR A 132 3.47 -10.62 -1.67
CA THR A 132 3.62 -9.91 -2.95
C THR A 132 2.42 -8.99 -3.21
N ILE A 133 1.19 -9.47 -3.04
CA ILE A 133 0.00 -8.63 -3.21
C ILE A 133 0.00 -7.47 -2.20
N ALA A 134 0.34 -7.72 -0.93
CA ALA A 134 0.43 -6.67 0.07
C ALA A 134 1.49 -5.61 -0.30
N HIS A 135 2.65 -6.04 -0.78
CA HIS A 135 3.71 -5.18 -1.29
C HIS A 135 3.25 -4.29 -2.45
N GLU A 136 2.59 -4.87 -3.44
CA GLU A 136 2.09 -4.15 -4.62
C GLU A 136 0.91 -3.21 -4.30
N LEU A 137 0.08 -3.56 -3.31
CA LEU A 137 -0.91 -2.65 -2.72
C LEU A 137 -0.22 -1.51 -1.95
N GLY A 138 0.89 -1.77 -1.25
CA GLY A 138 1.74 -0.75 -0.64
C GLY A 138 2.21 0.30 -1.66
N HIS A 139 2.70 -0.11 -2.82
CA HIS A 139 3.01 0.80 -3.93
C HIS A 139 1.78 1.60 -4.38
N SER A 140 0.60 0.97 -4.43
CA SER A 140 -0.65 1.64 -4.78
C SER A 140 -0.97 2.80 -3.82
N PHE A 141 -0.64 2.65 -2.53
CA PHE A 141 -0.69 3.69 -1.50
C PHE A 141 0.49 4.68 -1.52
N GLY A 142 1.39 4.56 -2.50
CA GLY A 142 2.54 5.45 -2.64
C GLY A 142 3.71 5.13 -1.72
N ILE A 143 3.73 3.94 -1.11
CA ILE A 143 4.85 3.49 -0.30
C ILE A 143 6.00 3.10 -1.23
N GLN A 144 7.18 3.66 -0.99
CA GLN A 144 8.39 3.28 -1.72
C GLN A 144 9.12 2.14 -1.01
N HIS A 145 10.07 1.50 -1.69
CA HIS A 145 10.84 0.45 -1.06
C HIS A 145 11.69 0.96 0.10
N ASP A 146 11.81 0.13 1.12
CA ASP A 146 12.66 0.38 2.28
C ASP A 146 14.16 0.37 1.89
N GLY A 147 14.94 1.24 2.55
CA GLY A 147 16.41 1.30 2.46
C GLY A 147 17.04 2.12 1.32
N LYS A 148 16.50 2.13 0.10
CA LYS A 148 17.11 2.92 -1.02
C LYS A 148 16.41 4.24 -1.24
N GLU A 149 15.09 4.24 -1.18
CA GLU A 149 14.27 5.44 -1.40
C GLU A 149 13.98 6.18 -0.08
N ASN A 150 14.38 5.60 1.06
CA ASN A 150 14.20 6.15 2.40
C ASN A 150 15.21 5.55 3.41
N ASP A 151 15.27 6.12 4.61
CA ASP A 151 16.22 5.73 5.67
C ASP A 151 15.78 4.50 6.49
N CYS A 152 14.72 3.80 6.10
CA CYS A 152 14.28 2.57 6.77
C CYS A 152 15.01 1.34 6.25
N GLU A 153 16.34 1.35 6.31
CA GLU A 153 17.13 0.15 6.03
C GLU A 153 16.71 -0.98 7.01
N PRO A 154 16.56 -2.23 6.52
CA PRO A 154 16.31 -3.38 7.38
C PRO A 154 17.36 -3.46 8.50
N VAL A 155 16.90 -3.49 9.76
CA VAL A 155 17.82 -3.69 10.89
C VAL A 155 18.15 -5.19 10.99
N GLY A 156 19.34 -5.57 10.55
CA GLY A 156 19.76 -6.98 10.49
C GLY A 156 19.19 -7.71 9.27
N LYS A 157 18.84 -9.00 9.42
CA LYS A 157 18.22 -9.81 8.35
C LYS A 157 16.68 -9.72 8.34
N ARG A 158 16.08 -8.74 9.02
CA ARG A 158 14.62 -8.63 9.19
C ARG A 158 13.99 -7.82 8.05
N PRO A 159 13.43 -8.45 7.01
CA PRO A 159 12.67 -7.73 5.99
C PRO A 159 11.42 -7.05 6.58
N TYR A 160 11.11 -5.86 6.07
CA TYR A 160 9.74 -5.34 6.09
C TYR A 160 8.99 -5.74 4.82
N ILE A 161 7.66 -5.63 4.82
CA ILE A 161 6.83 -5.92 3.64
C ILE A 161 7.29 -5.15 2.40
N MET A 162 7.78 -3.91 2.55
CA MET A 162 8.23 -3.06 1.44
C MET A 162 9.74 -3.19 1.13
N SER A 163 10.40 -4.24 1.60
CA SER A 163 11.78 -4.56 1.20
C SER A 163 11.85 -4.91 -0.29
N ARG A 164 12.93 -4.51 -0.99
CA ARG A 164 13.10 -4.76 -2.45
C ARG A 164 13.17 -6.22 -2.85
N GLN A 165 13.73 -7.02 -1.96
CA GLN A 165 13.85 -8.45 -2.10
C GLN A 165 13.11 -9.06 -0.92
N LEU A 166 12.46 -10.19 -1.16
CA LEU A 166 12.07 -11.09 -0.09
C LEU A 166 13.38 -11.63 0.54
N GLN A 167 13.92 -10.89 1.50
CA GLN A 167 15.02 -11.36 2.37
C GLN A 167 14.38 -12.03 3.58
N TYR A 168 15.07 -12.95 4.24
CA TYR A 168 14.41 -13.95 5.09
C TYR A 168 14.73 -13.79 6.58
N ASP A 169 13.70 -13.66 7.40
CA ASP A 169 13.71 -13.86 8.86
C ASP A 169 12.43 -14.61 9.26
N PRO A 170 12.47 -15.60 10.16
CA PRO A 170 11.29 -16.30 10.67
C PRO A 170 10.29 -15.43 11.45
N THR A 171 10.54 -14.13 11.60
CA THR A 171 9.61 -13.23 12.27
C THR A 171 8.47 -12.83 11.32
N PRO A 172 7.24 -12.64 11.84
CA PRO A 172 6.14 -12.13 11.04
C PRO A 172 6.53 -10.85 10.30
N LEU A 173 6.27 -10.79 8.99
CA LEU A 173 6.55 -9.62 8.18
C LEU A 173 5.68 -8.46 8.64
N THR A 174 6.34 -7.37 9.06
CA THR A 174 5.70 -6.12 9.50
C THR A 174 5.96 -5.00 8.50
N TRP A 175 5.23 -3.90 8.62
CA TRP A 175 5.46 -2.68 7.89
C TRP A 175 6.51 -1.82 8.59
N SER A 176 7.39 -1.19 7.81
CA SER A 176 8.38 -0.26 8.35
C SER A 176 7.74 1.04 8.86
N GLN A 177 8.47 1.78 9.71
CA GLN A 177 8.05 3.12 10.10
C GLN A 177 7.90 4.06 8.88
N CYS A 178 8.73 3.90 7.84
CA CYS A 178 8.59 4.63 6.59
C CYS A 178 7.30 4.27 5.88
N SER A 179 6.97 2.97 5.77
CA SER A 179 5.72 2.49 5.18
C SER A 179 4.50 3.12 5.85
N LYS A 180 4.46 3.09 7.19
CA LYS A 180 3.45 3.75 8.02
C LYS A 180 3.33 5.24 7.73
N GLU A 181 4.45 5.94 7.57
CA GLU A 181 4.46 7.37 7.25
C GLU A 181 3.96 7.67 5.83
N TYR A 182 4.36 6.88 4.83
CA TYR A 182 3.93 7.05 3.45
C TYR A 182 2.41 6.93 3.34
N ILE A 183 1.83 5.82 3.83
CA ILE A 183 0.40 5.58 3.73
C ILE A 183 -0.41 6.56 4.57
N THR A 184 0.08 6.90 5.77
CA THR A 184 -0.50 7.97 6.60
C THR A 184 -0.58 9.27 5.80
N ARG A 185 0.52 9.69 5.16
CA ARG A 185 0.56 10.94 4.39
C ARG A 185 -0.33 10.87 3.16
N PHE A 186 -0.46 9.70 2.53
CA PHE A 186 -1.35 9.47 1.39
C PHE A 186 -2.82 9.69 1.79
N LEU A 187 -3.27 9.04 2.87
CA LEU A 187 -4.63 9.18 3.40
C LEU A 187 -4.88 10.58 3.97
N ASP A 188 -3.92 11.14 4.71
CA ASP A 188 -3.98 12.50 5.25
C ASP A 188 -3.97 13.59 4.17
N ARG A 189 -3.65 13.28 2.91
CA ARG A 189 -3.81 14.21 1.77
C ARG A 189 -5.17 14.10 1.10
N GLY A 190 -5.98 13.11 1.46
CA GLY A 190 -7.24 12.81 0.78
C GLY A 190 -7.03 12.12 -0.57
N TRP A 191 -5.89 11.45 -0.78
CA TRP A 191 -5.63 10.70 -2.01
C TRP A 191 -6.33 9.33 -2.04
N GLY A 192 -6.76 8.83 -0.88
CA GLY A 192 -7.54 7.60 -0.72
C GLY A 192 -9.06 7.80 -0.69
N PHE A 193 -9.59 8.84 -1.35
CA PHE A 193 -11.00 9.25 -1.24
C PHE A 193 -12.03 8.19 -1.66
N CYS A 194 -11.64 7.23 -2.49
CA CYS A 194 -12.49 6.11 -2.91
C CYS A 194 -12.62 5.01 -1.84
N LEU A 195 -11.82 5.08 -0.77
CA LEU A 195 -11.80 4.06 0.29
C LEU A 195 -12.65 4.46 1.50
N ASP A 196 -13.30 5.62 1.45
CA ASP A 196 -14.02 6.21 2.58
C ASP A 196 -15.43 5.61 2.77
N ASP A 197 -15.99 4.96 1.75
CA ASP A 197 -17.28 4.29 1.81
C ASP A 197 -17.17 2.80 2.12
N ILE A 198 -18.32 2.18 2.42
CA ILE A 198 -18.42 0.79 2.83
C ILE A 198 -18.96 -0.02 1.64
N PRO A 199 -18.33 -1.15 1.29
CA PRO A 199 -18.77 -1.98 0.17
C PRO A 199 -20.23 -2.47 0.37
N GLN A 200 -21.04 -2.34 -0.67
CA GLN A 200 -22.50 -2.57 -0.59
C GLN A 200 -22.91 -4.04 -0.58
N LYS A 201 -22.12 -4.94 -1.20
CA LYS A 201 -22.45 -6.37 -1.24
C LYS A 201 -22.07 -7.03 0.08
N GLN A 202 -22.83 -8.04 0.53
CA GLN A 202 -22.40 -8.90 1.62
C GLN A 202 -20.99 -9.40 1.33
N VAL A 203 -20.05 -8.94 2.14
CA VAL A 203 -18.68 -9.42 2.20
C VAL A 203 -18.74 -10.94 2.16
N LEU A 204 -18.01 -11.57 1.24
CA LEU A 204 -17.76 -13.01 1.29
C LEU A 204 -17.11 -13.29 2.64
N LYS A 205 -17.92 -13.59 3.66
CA LYS A 205 -17.46 -13.93 5.00
C LYS A 205 -16.92 -15.34 4.93
N SER A 206 -15.68 -15.47 4.46
CA SER A 206 -14.96 -16.72 4.64
C SER A 206 -14.69 -16.90 6.12
N PRO A 207 -14.96 -18.08 6.71
CA PRO A 207 -14.51 -18.36 8.06
C PRO A 207 -12.99 -18.14 8.13
N ILE A 208 -12.55 -17.46 9.18
CA ILE A 208 -11.12 -17.20 9.43
C ILE A 208 -10.50 -18.53 9.87
N ILE A 209 -10.13 -19.34 8.88
CA ILE A 209 -9.43 -20.61 9.07
C ILE A 209 -7.96 -20.32 8.77
N ALA A 210 -7.08 -20.67 9.71
CA ALA A 210 -5.64 -20.50 9.53
C ALA A 210 -5.18 -21.30 8.29
N PRO A 211 -4.38 -20.73 7.37
CA PRO A 211 -4.08 -21.37 6.09
C PRO A 211 -3.46 -22.77 6.24
N GLY A 212 -2.62 -23.00 7.25
CA GLY A 212 -1.99 -24.29 7.53
C GLY A 212 -2.95 -25.40 7.99
N VAL A 213 -4.19 -25.06 8.34
CA VAL A 213 -5.28 -26.03 8.58
C VAL A 213 -5.88 -26.52 7.26
N ILE A 214 -5.88 -25.67 6.23
CA ILE A 214 -6.41 -25.99 4.89
C ILE A 214 -5.31 -26.64 4.03
N TYR A 215 -4.10 -26.11 4.13
CA TYR A 215 -2.92 -26.52 3.36
C TYR A 215 -1.91 -27.13 4.31
N ASP A 216 -1.87 -28.46 4.37
CA ASP A 216 -0.86 -29.15 5.17
C ASP A 216 0.57 -28.88 4.65
N VAL A 217 1.56 -29.36 5.39
CA VAL A 217 2.98 -29.13 5.08
C VAL A 217 3.39 -29.67 3.71
N HIS A 218 2.80 -30.77 3.25
CA HIS A 218 3.11 -31.34 1.93
C HIS A 218 2.48 -30.51 0.82
N HIS A 219 1.23 -30.09 1.00
CA HIS A 219 0.53 -29.24 0.04
C HIS A 219 1.22 -27.88 -0.09
N GLN A 220 1.69 -27.28 1.00
CA GLN A 220 2.47 -26.04 0.93
C GLN A 220 3.73 -26.20 0.04
N CYS A 221 4.43 -27.33 0.14
CA CYS A 221 5.54 -27.64 -0.76
C CYS A 221 5.11 -27.78 -2.23
N GLN A 222 3.95 -28.40 -2.48
CA GLN A 222 3.41 -28.54 -3.83
C GLN A 222 3.04 -27.19 -4.45
N LEU A 223 2.51 -26.26 -3.65
CA LEU A 223 2.21 -24.91 -4.09
C LEU A 223 3.48 -24.16 -4.53
N GLN A 224 4.60 -24.36 -3.83
CA GLN A 224 5.85 -23.67 -4.14
C GLN A 224 6.65 -24.29 -5.29
N TYR A 225 6.69 -25.61 -5.37
CA TYR A 225 7.62 -26.37 -6.23
C TYR A 225 6.96 -27.31 -7.24
N GLY A 226 5.63 -27.43 -7.22
CA GLY A 226 4.87 -28.31 -8.09
C GLY A 226 4.45 -29.61 -7.41
N SER A 227 3.53 -30.35 -8.06
CA SER A 227 2.84 -31.53 -7.52
C SER A 227 3.74 -32.64 -6.96
N ASN A 228 4.99 -32.74 -7.42
CA ASN A 228 5.92 -33.80 -7.00
C ASN A 228 6.75 -33.43 -5.76
N ALA A 229 6.56 -32.24 -5.20
CA ALA A 229 7.26 -31.80 -4.00
C ALA A 229 6.54 -32.31 -2.73
N THR A 230 7.33 -32.67 -1.72
CA THR A 230 6.81 -33.09 -0.40
C THR A 230 7.59 -32.39 0.70
N PHE A 231 7.11 -32.46 1.94
CA PHE A 231 7.89 -31.99 3.10
C PHE A 231 9.22 -32.76 3.25
N CYS A 232 10.26 -32.07 3.67
CA CYS A 232 11.56 -32.63 4.03
C CYS A 232 11.62 -32.86 5.55
N GLU A 233 11.58 -34.13 5.99
CA GLU A 233 11.50 -34.51 7.40
C GLU A 233 12.80 -34.25 8.20
N ASP A 234 13.94 -34.15 7.52
CA ASP A 234 15.28 -34.07 8.15
C ASP A 234 15.64 -32.68 8.73
N VAL A 235 14.69 -31.74 8.81
CA VAL A 235 14.96 -30.36 9.22
C VAL A 235 14.13 -29.94 10.43
N ASP A 236 14.83 -29.65 11.53
CA ASP A 236 14.26 -28.99 12.70
C ASP A 236 13.94 -27.52 12.38
N ASN A 237 12.84 -26.98 12.93
CA ASN A 237 12.28 -25.62 12.73
C ASN A 237 11.27 -25.42 11.59
N LEU A 238 10.37 -26.39 11.35
CA LEU A 238 9.26 -26.28 10.36
C LEU A 238 8.52 -24.93 10.37
N CYS A 239 8.16 -24.40 11.54
CA CYS A 239 7.38 -23.17 11.63
C CYS A 239 8.15 -21.92 11.19
N GLN A 240 9.48 -21.97 11.24
CA GLN A 240 10.36 -20.89 10.84
C GLN A 240 10.72 -20.99 9.36
N THR A 241 10.96 -22.21 8.87
CA THR A 241 11.35 -22.45 7.48
C THR A 241 10.74 -23.74 6.95
N LEU A 242 9.96 -23.63 5.88
CA LEU A 242 9.42 -24.75 5.13
C LEU A 242 10.50 -25.33 4.21
N TRP A 243 10.92 -26.55 4.50
CA TRP A 243 11.83 -27.31 3.65
C TRP A 243 11.08 -28.39 2.87
N CYS A 244 11.32 -28.43 1.57
CA CYS A 244 10.62 -29.29 0.63
C CYS A 244 11.60 -30.21 -0.10
N SER A 245 11.31 -31.51 -0.11
CA SER A 245 12.00 -32.46 -0.97
C SER A 245 11.54 -32.29 -2.42
N VAL A 246 12.48 -31.92 -3.30
CA VAL A 246 12.25 -31.76 -4.73
C VAL A 246 13.25 -32.64 -5.46
N LYS A 247 12.75 -33.69 -6.12
CA LYS A 247 13.59 -34.70 -6.82
C LYS A 247 14.64 -35.35 -5.90
N GLY A 248 14.29 -35.60 -4.64
CA GLY A 248 15.16 -36.25 -3.66
C GLY A 248 16.21 -35.33 -3.02
N SER A 249 16.14 -34.01 -3.24
CA SER A 249 16.98 -33.03 -2.53
C SER A 249 16.11 -32.02 -1.80
N CYS A 250 16.43 -31.75 -0.53
CA CYS A 250 15.73 -30.73 0.24
C CYS A 250 16.11 -29.33 -0.24
N ARG A 251 15.09 -28.53 -0.51
CA ARG A 251 15.18 -27.15 -0.97
C ARG A 251 14.17 -26.32 -0.19
N SER A 252 14.48 -25.05 0.01
CA SER A 252 13.56 -24.12 0.63
C SER A 252 13.61 -22.80 -0.14
N LYS A 253 12.44 -22.16 -0.26
CA LYS A 253 12.34 -20.75 -0.65
C LYS A 253 12.48 -19.83 0.56
N LEU A 254 12.83 -20.40 1.72
CA LEU A 254 13.05 -19.73 2.99
C LEU A 254 11.78 -19.06 3.56
N ASP A 255 10.61 -19.47 3.07
CA ASP A 255 9.31 -19.11 3.64
C ASP A 255 9.02 -19.92 4.90
N ALA A 256 8.36 -19.29 5.86
CA ALA A 256 7.79 -19.99 7.03
C ALA A 256 6.62 -20.89 6.62
N ALA A 257 6.41 -21.98 7.35
CA ALA A 257 5.17 -22.75 7.22
C ALA A 257 3.99 -21.88 7.68
N ALA A 258 2.86 -21.99 6.99
CA ALA A 258 1.71 -21.14 7.27
C ALA A 258 1.14 -21.37 8.68
N ASP A 259 0.57 -20.32 9.27
CA ASP A 259 -0.10 -20.44 10.56
C ASP A 259 -1.19 -21.52 10.52
N GLY A 260 -1.23 -22.34 11.56
CA GLY A 260 -2.07 -23.52 11.68
C GLY A 260 -1.45 -24.83 11.20
N THR A 261 -0.26 -24.80 10.58
CA THR A 261 0.43 -26.02 10.13
C THR A 261 0.80 -26.90 11.32
N ARG A 262 0.48 -28.19 11.29
CA ARG A 262 0.83 -29.12 12.36
C ARG A 262 2.35 -29.27 12.48
N CYS A 263 2.91 -28.93 13.64
CA CYS A 263 4.34 -29.03 13.94
C CYS A 263 4.66 -30.05 15.04
N GLY A 264 3.64 -30.70 15.60
CA GLY A 264 3.79 -31.75 16.61
C GLY A 264 2.45 -32.27 17.09
N GLU A 265 2.47 -33.15 18.09
CA GLU A 265 1.25 -33.62 18.73
C GLU A 265 0.58 -32.49 19.51
N ASN A 266 -0.68 -32.16 19.18
CA ASN A 266 -1.43 -31.02 19.73
C ASN A 266 -0.70 -29.67 19.65
N LYS A 267 0.16 -29.50 18.63
CA LYS A 267 0.90 -28.27 18.36
C LYS A 267 0.77 -27.86 16.90
N TRP A 268 0.78 -26.55 16.68
CA TRP A 268 0.71 -25.93 15.37
C TRP A 268 1.63 -24.71 15.26
N CYS A 269 1.95 -24.31 14.05
CA CYS A 269 2.70 -23.10 13.79
C CYS A 269 1.81 -21.88 14.00
N PHE A 270 2.33 -20.87 14.70
CA PHE A 270 1.68 -19.58 14.86
C PHE A 270 2.74 -18.51 14.99
N SER A 271 2.75 -17.53 14.08
CA SER A 271 3.76 -16.44 14.07
C SER A 271 5.20 -16.95 14.09
N GLY A 272 5.49 -18.01 13.32
CA GLY A 272 6.82 -18.61 13.22
C GLY A 272 7.19 -19.63 14.30
N GLU A 273 6.36 -19.79 15.34
CA GLU A 273 6.65 -20.62 16.51
C GLU A 273 5.73 -21.85 16.61
N CYS A 274 6.26 -22.97 17.10
CA CYS A 274 5.48 -24.20 17.31
C CYS A 274 4.81 -24.18 18.69
N ILE A 275 3.56 -23.71 18.75
CA ILE A 275 2.81 -23.54 20.00
C ILE A 275 1.75 -24.62 20.20
N THR A 276 1.31 -24.84 21.43
CA THR A 276 0.15 -25.71 21.73
C THR A 276 -1.13 -25.12 21.16
N VAL A 277 -1.98 -25.96 20.58
CA VAL A 277 -3.29 -25.54 20.06
C VAL A 277 -4.11 -24.91 21.20
N GLY A 278 -4.74 -23.76 20.95
CA GLY A 278 -5.56 -23.02 21.92
C GLY A 278 -4.80 -22.03 22.83
N LYS A 279 -3.49 -21.85 22.66
CA LYS A 279 -2.67 -20.86 23.39
C LYS A 279 -2.51 -19.50 22.66
N THR A 280 -3.43 -19.13 21.79
CA THR A 280 -3.36 -17.82 21.11
C THR A 280 -3.60 -16.70 22.13
N PRO A 281 -2.71 -15.69 22.22
CA PRO A 281 -2.93 -14.54 23.11
C PRO A 281 -4.22 -13.81 22.73
N GLU A 282 -4.92 -13.25 23.71
CA GLU A 282 -6.10 -12.42 23.47
C GLU A 282 -5.71 -11.14 22.72
N ALA A 283 -6.52 -10.76 21.74
CA ALA A 283 -6.32 -9.53 20.98
C ALA A 283 -6.46 -8.30 21.89
N ILE A 284 -5.51 -7.37 21.80
CA ILE A 284 -5.55 -6.09 22.51
C ILE A 284 -5.88 -5.02 21.48
N HIS A 285 -7.10 -4.50 21.51
CA HIS A 285 -7.52 -3.42 20.60
C HIS A 285 -6.85 -2.10 20.99
N GLY A 286 -6.46 -1.32 19.97
CA GLY A 286 -5.78 -0.04 20.14
C GLY A 286 -6.71 1.04 20.72
N GLY A 287 -6.16 1.85 21.61
CA GLY A 287 -6.82 3.02 22.17
C GLY A 287 -6.09 4.32 21.84
N TRP A 288 -6.85 5.38 21.59
CA TRP A 288 -6.28 6.70 21.31
C TRP A 288 -5.55 7.25 22.55
N GLY A 289 -4.29 7.63 22.37
CA GLY A 289 -3.51 8.39 23.33
C GLY A 289 -3.99 9.83 23.48
N ILE A 290 -3.24 10.58 24.28
CA ILE A 290 -3.52 12.00 24.49
C ILE A 290 -3.21 12.83 23.23
N TRP A 291 -3.98 13.89 23.03
CA TRP A 291 -3.67 14.87 22.00
C TRP A 291 -2.36 15.60 22.32
N SER A 292 -1.53 15.76 21.30
CA SER A 292 -0.36 16.62 21.33
C SER A 292 -0.75 18.06 21.66
N SER A 293 0.23 18.87 22.08
CA SER A 293 0.08 20.31 22.04
C SER A 293 -0.21 20.77 20.61
N TRP A 294 -0.89 21.92 20.49
CA TRP A 294 -1.12 22.53 19.19
C TRP A 294 0.21 22.98 18.58
N SER A 295 0.40 22.68 17.29
CA SER A 295 1.55 23.15 16.51
C SER A 295 1.65 24.68 16.50
N HIS A 296 2.79 25.21 16.08
CA HIS A 296 2.86 26.63 15.73
C HIS A 296 1.82 26.99 14.68
N CYS A 297 1.34 28.23 14.76
CA CYS A 297 0.39 28.76 13.78
C CYS A 297 1.09 28.89 12.42
N THR A 298 0.48 28.37 11.35
CA THR A 298 1.08 28.44 10.01
C THR A 298 1.27 29.86 9.49
N ARG A 299 0.56 30.84 10.06
CA ARG A 299 0.61 32.25 9.63
C ARG A 299 0.66 33.18 10.84
N THR A 300 1.39 34.28 10.73
CA THR A 300 1.44 35.32 11.78
C THR A 300 0.26 36.28 11.75
N CYS A 301 -0.47 36.34 10.62
CA CYS A 301 -1.66 37.16 10.43
C CYS A 301 -2.56 36.60 9.30
N GLY A 302 -3.80 37.07 9.23
CA GLY A 302 -4.74 36.80 8.15
C GLY A 302 -5.33 35.38 8.17
N ALA A 303 -5.47 34.80 9.37
CA ALA A 303 -5.94 33.45 9.65
C ALA A 303 -4.99 32.34 9.18
N GLY A 304 -4.19 31.83 10.13
CA GLY A 304 -3.43 30.59 10.00
C GLY A 304 -4.16 29.40 10.62
N VAL A 305 -3.50 28.24 10.56
CA VAL A 305 -4.00 26.97 11.10
C VAL A 305 -2.97 26.40 12.07
N GLN A 306 -3.43 25.83 13.19
CA GLN A 306 -2.66 24.93 14.04
C GLN A 306 -3.23 23.53 13.90
N SER A 307 -2.38 22.52 14.06
CA SER A 307 -2.80 21.12 14.15
C SER A 307 -2.36 20.49 15.46
N ALA A 308 -3.14 19.53 15.93
CA ALA A 308 -2.75 18.62 17.01
C ALA A 308 -3.01 17.19 16.54
N GLU A 309 -2.18 16.25 16.97
CA GLU A 309 -2.23 14.84 16.59
C GLU A 309 -2.26 13.96 17.83
N ARG A 310 -2.75 12.73 17.72
CA ARG A 310 -2.66 11.74 18.79
C ARG A 310 -2.26 10.38 18.24
N PRO A 311 -1.37 9.64 18.94
CA PRO A 311 -1.03 8.27 18.60
C PRO A 311 -2.11 7.27 19.04
N CYS A 312 -2.09 6.08 18.45
CA CYS A 312 -2.88 4.92 18.88
C CYS A 312 -2.01 4.03 19.78
N ASP A 313 -1.86 4.45 21.04
CA ASP A 313 -0.88 3.87 21.97
C ASP A 313 -1.40 3.67 23.41
N ASN A 314 -2.70 3.85 23.65
CA ASN A 314 -3.29 3.76 24.99
C ASN A 314 -4.56 2.88 25.04
N PRO A 315 -4.43 1.54 24.92
CA PRO A 315 -3.18 0.79 24.75
C PRO A 315 -2.73 0.70 23.28
N GLU A 316 -1.48 0.31 23.04
CA GLU A 316 -1.03 -0.07 21.69
C GLU A 316 -1.73 -1.37 21.25
N PRO A 317 -2.21 -1.45 20.00
CA PRO A 317 -2.83 -2.67 19.47
C PRO A 317 -1.82 -3.82 19.39
N GLN A 318 -2.20 -5.02 19.86
CA GLN A 318 -1.36 -6.20 19.86
C GLN A 318 -2.16 -7.48 19.56
N PHE A 319 -1.46 -8.53 19.12
CA PHE A 319 -2.03 -9.87 18.90
C PHE A 319 -3.25 -9.89 17.98
N GLY A 320 -3.20 -9.11 16.89
CA GLY A 320 -4.32 -8.99 15.95
C GLY A 320 -5.47 -8.10 16.43
N GLY A 321 -5.25 -7.30 17.48
CA GLY A 321 -6.21 -6.29 17.89
C GLY A 321 -6.32 -5.12 16.92
N ASP A 322 -7.52 -4.56 16.81
CA ASP A 322 -7.83 -3.52 15.82
C ASP A 322 -7.04 -2.23 16.07
N TYR A 323 -6.62 -1.58 14.98
CA TYR A 323 -6.09 -0.23 15.04
C TYR A 323 -7.18 0.80 15.40
N CYS A 324 -6.78 1.92 16.00
CA CYS A 324 -7.72 2.97 16.41
C CYS A 324 -8.48 3.57 15.22
N THR A 325 -9.79 3.72 15.37
CA THR A 325 -10.67 4.37 14.40
C THR A 325 -11.10 5.77 14.89
N GLY A 326 -11.28 6.71 13.97
CA GLY A 326 -11.65 8.10 14.25
C GLY A 326 -10.54 9.12 14.03
N GLU A 327 -10.71 10.33 14.57
CA GLU A 327 -9.80 11.44 14.29
C GLU A 327 -8.43 11.24 14.94
N ARG A 328 -7.39 11.07 14.12
CA ARG A 328 -5.97 11.08 14.51
C ARG A 328 -5.36 12.48 14.56
N LYS A 329 -5.96 13.43 13.83
CA LYS A 329 -5.46 14.79 13.64
C LYS A 329 -6.61 15.78 13.62
N ARG A 330 -6.46 16.87 14.38
CA ARG A 330 -7.44 17.97 14.47
C ARG A 330 -6.79 19.31 14.17
N TYR A 331 -7.60 20.27 13.75
CA TYR A 331 -7.15 21.59 13.30
C TYR A 331 -7.94 22.70 13.98
N ARG A 332 -7.30 23.87 14.17
CA ARG A 332 -7.98 25.10 14.60
C ARG A 332 -7.38 26.33 13.94
N MET A 333 -8.17 27.38 13.80
CA MET A 333 -7.68 28.67 13.31
C MET A 333 -6.87 29.40 14.39
N CYS A 334 -5.91 30.20 13.94
CA CYS A 334 -5.04 31.04 14.77
C CYS A 334 -4.69 32.33 14.02
N ASN A 335 -4.24 33.37 14.73
CA ASN A 335 -3.78 34.64 14.15
C ASN A 335 -4.75 35.22 13.09
N ILE A 336 -6.02 35.32 13.48
CA ILE A 336 -7.14 35.69 12.59
C ILE A 336 -7.11 37.18 12.19
N SER A 337 -6.40 38.01 12.96
CA SER A 337 -6.24 39.44 12.68
C SER A 337 -5.70 39.69 11.28
N PRO A 338 -6.29 40.60 10.49
CA PRO A 338 -5.82 40.90 9.14
C PRO A 338 -4.34 41.30 9.10
N CYS A 339 -3.65 40.93 8.02
CA CYS A 339 -2.28 41.38 7.78
C CYS A 339 -2.26 42.89 7.46
N ARG A 340 -1.14 43.55 7.78
CA ARG A 340 -0.94 44.97 7.43
C ARG A 340 -0.94 45.14 5.90
N LYS A 341 -1.62 46.18 5.41
CA LYS A 341 -1.62 46.53 3.99
C LYS A 341 -0.19 46.90 3.55
N GLY A 342 0.21 46.43 2.37
CA GLY A 342 1.54 46.68 1.79
C GLY A 342 2.61 45.63 2.15
N LEU A 343 2.32 44.66 3.02
CA LEU A 343 3.19 43.51 3.21
C LEU A 343 2.94 42.45 2.13
N PRO A 344 3.98 41.68 1.72
CA PRO A 344 3.78 40.54 0.84
C PRO A 344 2.81 39.55 1.47
N THR A 345 1.90 39.02 0.66
CA THR A 345 1.02 37.93 1.06
C THR A 345 1.84 36.71 1.45
N PHE A 346 1.29 35.84 2.28
CA PHE A 346 1.95 34.59 2.66
C PHE A 346 2.41 33.77 1.45
N ARG A 347 1.57 33.74 0.41
CA ARG A 347 1.89 33.07 -0.85
C ARG A 347 3.05 33.72 -1.60
N GLN A 348 3.17 35.05 -1.59
CA GLN A 348 4.34 35.75 -2.16
C GLN A 348 5.61 35.44 -1.37
N MET A 349 5.54 35.41 -0.05
CA MET A 349 6.69 35.06 0.79
C MET A 349 7.17 33.63 0.51
N GLN A 350 6.25 32.68 0.42
CA GLN A 350 6.54 31.29 0.02
C GLN A 350 7.18 31.18 -1.37
N CYS A 351 6.75 32.00 -2.34
CA CYS A 351 7.39 32.01 -3.65
C CYS A 351 8.82 32.55 -3.55
N SER A 352 9.03 33.65 -2.80
CA SER A 352 10.35 34.28 -2.68
C SER A 352 11.42 33.42 -2.03
N GLU A 353 11.05 32.36 -1.30
CA GLU A 353 12.02 31.35 -0.79
C GLU A 353 12.77 30.64 -1.94
N PHE A 354 12.15 30.56 -3.12
CA PHE A 354 12.73 29.94 -4.30
C PHE A 354 13.57 30.92 -5.14
N ASP A 355 13.52 32.22 -4.84
CA ASP A 355 14.34 33.22 -5.53
C ASP A 355 15.84 32.96 -5.32
N THR A 356 16.19 32.30 -4.20
CA THR A 356 17.55 31.89 -3.85
C THR A 356 17.93 30.49 -4.34
N VAL A 357 17.04 29.78 -5.03
CA VAL A 357 17.29 28.43 -5.54
C VAL A 357 17.53 28.50 -7.06
N PRO A 358 18.73 28.15 -7.55
CA PRO A 358 19.03 28.22 -8.97
C PRO A 358 18.27 27.12 -9.72
N TYR A 359 17.60 27.49 -10.81
CA TYR A 359 16.96 26.58 -11.75
C TYR A 359 17.70 26.64 -13.08
N GLN A 360 18.20 25.50 -13.59
CA GLN A 360 19.03 25.46 -14.80
C GLN A 360 20.21 26.46 -14.75
N ASN A 361 20.87 26.55 -13.59
CA ASN A 361 21.98 27.47 -13.29
C ASN A 361 21.64 28.97 -13.30
N GLU A 362 20.37 29.36 -13.35
CA GLU A 362 19.94 30.76 -13.26
C GLU A 362 18.99 30.99 -12.08
N PHE A 363 19.00 32.21 -11.54
CA PHE A 363 18.09 32.64 -10.49
C PHE A 363 16.90 33.39 -11.08
N TYR A 364 15.72 33.14 -10.53
CA TYR A 364 14.46 33.67 -11.03
C TYR A 364 13.65 34.30 -9.90
N HIS A 365 12.82 35.28 -10.22
CA HIS A 365 11.82 35.76 -9.28
C HIS A 365 10.55 34.91 -9.43
N TRP A 366 10.15 34.29 -8.33
CA TRP A 366 8.98 33.42 -8.28
C TRP A 366 7.77 34.21 -7.80
N VAL A 367 6.69 34.13 -8.56
CA VAL A 367 5.44 34.83 -8.24
C VAL A 367 4.26 33.85 -8.10
N PRO A 368 3.28 34.17 -7.24
CA PRO A 368 2.12 33.31 -7.05
C PRO A 368 1.18 33.31 -8.25
N VAL A 369 0.77 32.13 -8.72
CA VAL A 369 -0.21 32.00 -9.80
C VAL A 369 -1.61 31.79 -9.25
N TYR A 370 -2.51 32.75 -9.48
CA TYR A 370 -3.92 32.59 -9.17
C TYR A 370 -4.64 32.11 -10.44
N ASN A 371 -5.05 30.83 -10.47
CA ASN A 371 -5.79 30.29 -11.62
C ASN A 371 -7.27 30.70 -11.51
N THR A 372 -7.79 31.43 -12.50
CA THR A 372 -9.18 31.94 -12.51
C THR A 372 -10.19 30.97 -13.14
N ALA A 373 -9.74 29.88 -13.76
CA ALA A 373 -10.60 29.01 -14.57
C ALA A 373 -11.22 27.80 -13.83
N THR A 374 -10.78 27.46 -12.62
CA THR A 374 -11.46 26.47 -11.77
C THR A 374 -11.16 26.77 -10.31
N VAL A 375 -12.19 27.07 -9.52
CA VAL A 375 -12.14 26.96 -8.04
C VAL A 375 -12.23 25.47 -7.70
N SER A 376 -11.26 24.69 -8.17
CA SER A 376 -11.06 23.30 -7.77
C SER A 376 -9.77 23.24 -6.95
N ILE A 377 -9.98 22.94 -5.69
CA ILE A 377 -9.04 22.81 -4.59
C ILE A 377 -7.82 21.93 -4.98
N LEU A 378 -6.63 22.31 -4.51
CA LEU A 378 -5.36 21.57 -4.50
C LEU A 378 -4.60 21.38 -5.83
N SER A 379 -4.09 22.47 -6.41
CA SER A 379 -2.77 22.41 -7.05
C SER A 379 -2.03 23.74 -6.88
N ASN A 380 -0.99 23.74 -6.05
CA ASN A 380 -0.04 24.85 -5.95
C ASN A 380 0.72 24.95 -7.27
N LYS A 381 0.55 26.08 -7.96
CA LYS A 381 1.23 26.41 -9.21
C LYS A 381 2.01 27.71 -9.00
N TYR A 382 3.26 27.71 -9.43
CA TYR A 382 4.20 28.84 -9.37
C TYR A 382 4.73 29.12 -10.78
N THR A 383 5.04 30.38 -11.10
CA THR A 383 5.66 30.75 -12.38
C THR A 383 6.87 31.64 -12.16
N ILE A 384 7.83 31.48 -13.06
CA ILE A 384 9.01 32.33 -13.22
C ILE A 384 8.60 33.65 -13.88
N GLU A 385 9.11 34.78 -13.38
CA GLU A 385 9.09 36.06 -14.07
C GLU A 385 10.48 36.35 -14.66
N ASP A 386 10.56 36.58 -15.98
CA ASP A 386 11.83 36.90 -16.66
C ASP A 386 12.33 38.29 -16.28
N LYS A 387 13.66 38.46 -16.23
CA LYS A 387 14.31 39.76 -16.02
C LYS A 387 13.80 40.78 -17.04
N PRO A 388 13.58 42.06 -16.65
CA PRO A 388 13.20 43.10 -17.60
C PRO A 388 14.37 43.32 -18.58
N GLY A 389 14.26 42.80 -19.80
CA GLY A 389 15.26 42.99 -20.87
C GLY A 389 15.71 41.74 -21.63
N ALA A 390 15.21 40.54 -21.33
CA ALA A 390 15.46 39.35 -22.14
C ALA A 390 14.30 39.09 -23.13
N ASP A 391 14.61 38.90 -24.41
CA ASP A 391 13.63 38.62 -25.46
C ASP A 391 12.79 37.37 -25.15
N ARG A 392 11.48 37.50 -25.38
CA ARG A 392 10.43 36.50 -25.07
C ARG A 392 10.75 35.11 -25.62
N LEU A 393 10.82 34.11 -24.75
CA LEU A 393 10.48 32.73 -25.07
C LEU A 393 9.06 32.40 -24.54
N PRO A 394 8.18 31.76 -25.33
CA PRO A 394 6.82 31.46 -24.92
C PRO A 394 6.82 30.18 -24.09
N GLY A 395 6.97 30.30 -22.77
CA GLY A 395 6.84 29.15 -21.88
C GLY A 395 6.65 29.56 -20.42
N LYS A 396 5.41 29.63 -19.95
CA LYS A 396 5.14 29.66 -18.51
C LYS A 396 5.50 28.29 -17.94
N PHE A 397 6.67 28.16 -17.34
CA PHE A 397 7.08 26.96 -16.62
C PHE A 397 6.35 26.90 -15.28
N MET A 398 5.78 25.74 -14.95
CA MET A 398 5.09 25.51 -13.67
C MET A 398 5.78 24.42 -12.87
N MET A 399 6.36 24.78 -11.72
CA MET A 399 6.67 23.80 -10.68
C MET A 399 5.39 23.44 -9.92
N LYS A 400 5.16 22.14 -9.74
CA LYS A 400 4.20 21.59 -8.80
C LYS A 400 4.98 21.07 -7.58
N GLU A 401 5.09 21.88 -6.55
CA GLU A 401 5.53 21.42 -5.24
C GLU A 401 4.48 21.72 -4.16
N ASN A 402 4.29 20.75 -3.27
CA ASN A 402 3.32 20.79 -2.19
C ASN A 402 3.85 21.64 -1.03
N MET A 403 3.76 22.97 -1.18
CA MET A 403 4.04 23.90 -0.08
C MET A 403 3.03 23.79 1.07
N VAL A 404 3.47 24.30 2.23
CA VAL A 404 2.80 24.32 3.53
C VAL A 404 1.48 25.11 3.48
N ASP A 405 0.42 24.43 3.04
CA ASP A 405 -0.98 24.75 3.34
C ASP A 405 -1.76 23.43 3.21
N ARG A 406 -1.54 22.52 4.17
CA ARG A 406 -2.28 21.26 4.24
C ARG A 406 -3.72 21.55 4.68
N LYS A 407 -4.64 21.17 3.78
CA LYS A 407 -6.10 21.00 3.97
C LYS A 407 -6.86 22.27 4.36
N ARG A 408 -7.38 22.99 3.36
CA ARG A 408 -8.68 23.65 3.54
C ARG A 408 -9.75 22.56 3.54
N LEU A 409 -10.46 22.50 4.65
CA LEU A 409 -11.65 21.69 4.91
C LEU A 409 -12.66 21.90 3.77
N PHE A 410 -13.17 20.79 3.24
CA PHE A 410 -14.41 20.80 2.48
C PHE A 410 -15.54 21.21 3.42
N GLN A 411 -16.31 22.22 3.04
CA GLN A 411 -17.65 22.41 3.55
C GLN A 411 -18.59 22.37 2.35
N LYS A 412 -19.44 21.36 2.33
CA LYS A 412 -20.61 21.25 1.46
C LYS A 412 -21.62 22.26 1.99
N ASP A 413 -22.12 23.16 1.15
CA ASP A 413 -23.54 23.53 1.13
C ASP A 413 -23.90 24.29 -0.16
N SER A 414 -25.11 23.99 -0.62
CA SER A 414 -25.77 24.32 -1.89
C SER A 414 -25.67 25.78 -2.35
N GLN A 415 -25.54 26.03 -3.66
CA GLN A 415 -26.61 26.09 -4.67
C GLN A 415 -26.00 26.10 -6.07
#